data_AF-A0A1Y4EWG4-F1
#
_entry.id   AF-A0A1Y4EWG4-F1
#
_cell.length_a   1.000
_cell.length_b   1.000
_cell.length_c   1.000
_cell.angle_alpha   90.00
_cell.angle_beta   90.00
_cell.angle_gamma   90.00
#
_symmetry.space_group_name_H-M   'P 1'
#
loop_
_entity.id
_entity.type
_entity.pdbx_description
1 polymer ?
#
loop_
_entity_poly.entity_id
_entity_poly.type
_entity_poly.pdbx_seq_one_letter_code
_entity_poly.pdbx_strand_id
1 'polypeptide(L)'
;MKPNSHEQSKRHTFDSFCKKVLKHEARDYYDELKRQRDREVSFSDLSEKELAQLYTEDKYFVSEQIFNVLGLNVIVTDDVIAEALQSLPERKRDIILLSYFLELSDREIGDKLNMLRSTVQYQRTSTLQQLKNFMKGDIQSKTQGYINEQARPCVFFVSMLRSRHSKRHEHTGENEPTKRKKKGAYTSQTVLRILTR
;
A
#
# COMPACT_ATOMS: atom_id res chain seq x y z
N MET A 1 34.87 54.25 -39.49
CA MET A 1 33.63 55.03 -39.73
C MET A 1 32.83 55.10 -38.44
N LYS A 2 32.40 56.30 -38.00
CA LYS A 2 31.54 56.44 -36.82
C LYS A 2 30.15 55.90 -37.16
N PRO A 3 29.54 55.04 -36.31
CA PRO A 3 28.21 54.52 -36.60
C PRO A 3 27.18 55.65 -36.57
N ASN A 4 26.29 55.69 -37.56
CA ASN A 4 25.17 56.62 -37.66
C ASN A 4 24.29 56.53 -36.39
N SER A 5 23.74 57.65 -35.92
CA SER A 5 22.86 57.75 -34.73
C SER A 5 21.73 56.69 -34.75
N HIS A 6 21.15 56.44 -35.91
CA HIS A 6 20.10 55.43 -36.09
C HIS A 6 20.59 53.99 -35.84
N GLU A 7 21.80 53.65 -36.29
CA GLU A 7 22.40 52.32 -36.08
C GLU A 7 22.81 52.09 -34.62
N GLN A 8 23.23 53.15 -33.92
CA GLN A 8 23.50 53.07 -32.48
C GLN A 8 22.20 52.83 -31.70
N SER A 9 21.12 53.53 -32.05
CA SER A 9 19.81 53.33 -31.42
C SER A 9 19.33 51.88 -31.54
N LYS A 10 19.40 51.28 -32.74
CA LYS A 10 19.07 49.86 -32.96
C LYS A 10 19.88 48.92 -32.07
N ARG A 11 21.20 49.15 -31.97
CA ARG A 11 22.08 48.35 -31.11
C ARG A 11 21.69 48.46 -29.63
N HIS A 12 21.41 49.67 -29.15
CA HIS A 12 20.99 49.89 -27.77
C HIS A 12 19.62 49.26 -27.46
N THR A 13 18.66 49.32 -28.39
CA THR A 13 17.36 48.66 -28.24
C THR A 13 17.52 47.15 -28.15
N PHE A 14 18.34 46.55 -29.03
CA PHE A 14 18.61 45.11 -29.00
C PHE A 14 19.33 44.68 -27.73
N ASP A 15 20.37 45.41 -27.32
CA ASP A 15 21.10 45.13 -26.06
C ASP A 15 20.19 45.23 -24.84
N SER A 16 19.34 46.26 -24.77
CA SER A 16 18.33 46.41 -23.71
C SER A 16 17.33 45.26 -23.71
N PHE A 17 16.90 44.81 -24.89
CA PHE A 17 16.01 43.66 -25.04
C PHE A 17 16.68 42.38 -24.52
N CYS A 18 17.89 42.05 -24.96
CA CYS A 18 18.62 40.86 -24.50
C CYS A 18 18.84 40.87 -22.98
N LYS A 19 19.26 42.01 -22.41
CA LYS A 19 19.42 42.18 -20.96
C LYS A 19 18.12 41.97 -20.20
N LYS A 20 17.00 42.47 -20.74
CA LYS A 20 15.67 42.30 -20.15
C LYS A 20 15.24 40.84 -20.16
N VAL A 21 15.40 40.14 -21.29
CA VAL A 21 15.08 38.70 -21.40
C VAL A 21 15.89 37.91 -20.38
N LEU A 22 17.22 38.07 -20.34
CA LEU A 22 18.07 37.34 -19.39
C LEU A 22 17.70 37.62 -17.93
N LYS A 23 17.33 38.86 -17.60
CA LYS A 23 16.87 39.22 -16.25
C LYS A 23 15.55 38.56 -15.89
N HIS A 24 14.61 38.49 -16.83
CA HIS A 24 13.31 37.85 -16.58
C HIS A 24 13.46 36.34 -16.46
N GLU A 25 14.21 35.69 -17.33
CA GLU A 25 14.50 34.25 -17.25
C GLU A 25 15.16 33.89 -15.91
N ALA A 26 16.13 34.67 -15.46
CA ALA A 26 16.75 34.46 -14.15
C ALA A 26 15.73 34.59 -13.02
N ARG A 27 14.83 35.57 -13.08
CA ARG A 27 13.77 35.75 -12.06
C ARG A 27 12.79 34.57 -12.08
N ASP A 28 12.33 34.17 -13.25
CA ASP A 28 11.35 33.11 -13.41
C ASP A 28 11.93 31.76 -12.92
N TYR A 29 13.22 31.51 -13.13
CA TYR A 29 13.94 30.38 -12.53
C TYR A 29 13.90 30.39 -10.99
N TYR A 30 14.24 31.53 -10.36
CA TYR A 30 14.21 31.62 -8.89
C TYR A 30 12.79 31.52 -8.32
N ASP A 31 11.80 32.05 -9.03
CA ASP A 31 10.40 31.93 -8.65
C ASP A 31 9.93 30.48 -8.71
N GLU A 32 10.34 29.71 -9.73
CA GLU A 32 10.02 28.28 -9.82
C GLU A 32 10.71 27.47 -8.71
N LEU A 33 11.99 27.71 -8.43
CA LEU A 33 12.69 27.10 -7.31
C LEU A 33 12.03 27.41 -5.96
N LYS A 34 11.42 28.59 -5.80
CA LYS A 34 10.66 28.93 -4.61
C LYS A 34 9.37 28.12 -4.54
N ARG A 35 8.60 28.05 -5.63
CA ARG A 35 7.35 27.25 -5.69
C ARG A 35 7.60 25.76 -5.46
N GLN A 36 8.72 25.22 -5.93
CA GLN A 36 9.12 23.84 -5.65
C GLN A 36 9.39 23.64 -4.17
N ARG A 37 10.21 24.48 -3.53
CA ARG A 37 10.50 24.41 -2.09
C ARG A 37 9.27 24.59 -1.19
N ASP A 38 8.29 25.37 -1.63
CA ASP A 38 7.03 25.55 -0.89
C ASP A 38 6.12 24.31 -0.95
N ARG A 39 6.34 23.40 -1.92
CA ARG A 39 5.51 22.20 -2.16
C ARG A 39 6.23 20.88 -1.88
N GLU A 40 7.55 20.86 -1.96
CA GLU A 40 8.38 19.65 -1.92
C GLU A 40 9.30 19.68 -0.70
N VAL A 41 9.45 18.51 -0.08
CA VAL A 41 10.41 18.28 1.02
C VAL A 41 11.39 17.21 0.54
N SER A 42 12.68 17.42 0.80
CA SER A 42 13.71 16.44 0.44
C SER A 42 13.57 15.20 1.31
N PHE A 43 13.82 14.02 0.74
CA PHE A 43 13.84 12.76 1.50
C PHE A 43 14.80 12.80 2.70
N SER A 44 15.91 13.54 2.60
CA SER A 44 16.88 13.70 3.69
C SER A 44 16.34 14.51 4.87
N ASP A 45 15.33 15.36 4.63
CA ASP A 45 14.72 16.22 5.64
C ASP A 45 13.49 15.56 6.29
N LEU A 46 13.03 14.41 5.77
CA LEU A 46 11.93 13.65 6.33
C LEU A 46 12.36 12.88 7.58
N SER A 47 11.48 12.83 8.57
CA SER A 47 11.66 11.98 9.74
C SER A 47 11.46 10.50 9.39
N GLU A 48 12.03 9.60 10.20
CA GLU A 48 11.83 8.15 10.04
C GLU A 48 10.34 7.76 10.02
N LYS A 49 9.49 8.49 10.75
CA LYS A 49 8.04 8.27 10.79
C LYS A 49 7.36 8.59 9.46
N GLU A 50 7.79 9.65 8.78
CA GLU A 50 7.26 10.05 7.49
C GLU A 50 7.75 9.11 6.39
N LEU A 51 9.04 8.75 6.42
CA LEU A 51 9.60 7.74 5.52
C LEU A 51 8.86 6.40 5.66
N ALA A 52 8.52 6.01 6.90
CA ALA A 52 7.76 4.78 7.15
C ALA A 52 6.34 4.80 6.57
N GLN A 53 5.77 5.97 6.24
CA GLN A 53 4.47 6.07 5.58
C GLN A 53 4.56 5.98 4.05
N LEU A 54 5.76 6.15 3.49
CA LEU A 54 5.97 6.19 2.04
C LEU A 54 6.25 4.82 1.43
N TYR A 55 6.57 3.80 2.24
CA TYR A 55 6.76 2.44 1.75
C TYR A 55 5.45 1.65 1.80
N THR A 56 5.30 0.73 0.85
CA THR A 56 4.26 -0.29 0.84
C THR A 56 4.95 -1.63 0.63
N GLU A 57 4.58 -2.61 1.43
CA GLU A 57 5.08 -3.98 1.26
C GLU A 57 4.11 -4.78 0.38
N ASP A 58 4.66 -5.46 -0.61
CA ASP A 58 3.91 -6.41 -1.41
C ASP A 58 3.56 -7.66 -0.58
N LYS A 59 2.27 -8.00 -0.54
CA LYS A 59 1.76 -9.18 0.16
C LYS A 59 1.81 -10.41 -0.76
N TYR A 60 2.97 -11.07 -0.83
CA TYR A 60 3.18 -12.21 -1.73
C TYR A 60 2.58 -13.55 -1.25
N PHE A 61 2.30 -13.70 0.04
CA PHE A 61 1.79 -14.95 0.62
C PHE A 61 0.65 -14.65 1.59
N VAL A 62 -0.57 -14.62 1.05
CA VAL A 62 -1.78 -14.41 1.83
C VAL A 62 -2.49 -15.76 1.93
N SER A 63 -2.64 -16.28 3.15
CA SER A 63 -3.44 -17.47 3.43
C SER A 63 -4.91 -17.17 3.20
N GLU A 64 -5.49 -17.78 2.16
CA GLU A 64 -6.91 -17.66 1.86
C GLU A 64 -7.69 -18.72 2.66
N GLN A 65 -8.59 -18.26 3.54
CA GLN A 65 -9.56 -19.12 4.23
C GLN A 65 -10.94 -18.95 3.60
N ILE A 66 -11.62 -20.07 3.32
CA ILE A 66 -12.89 -20.08 2.61
C ILE A 66 -14.02 -20.46 3.57
N PHE A 67 -15.03 -19.61 3.66
CA PHE A 67 -16.27 -19.86 4.39
C PHE A 67 -17.43 -20.06 3.42
N ASN A 68 -18.18 -21.14 3.56
CA ASN A 68 -19.39 -21.36 2.78
C ASN A 68 -20.61 -20.85 3.55
N VAL A 69 -21.38 -19.95 2.96
CA VAL A 69 -22.62 -19.40 3.54
C VAL A 69 -23.72 -19.46 2.50
N LEU A 70 -24.77 -20.23 2.75
CA LEU A 70 -25.89 -20.44 1.82
C LEU A 70 -25.45 -20.86 0.40
N GLY A 71 -24.35 -21.63 0.28
CA GLY A 71 -23.79 -22.06 -0.99
C GLY A 71 -22.86 -21.05 -1.67
N LEU A 72 -22.61 -19.89 -1.04
CA LEU A 72 -21.67 -18.87 -1.51
C LEU A 72 -20.35 -19.00 -0.76
N ASN A 73 -19.24 -18.95 -1.49
CA ASN A 73 -17.90 -19.01 -0.90
C ASN A 73 -17.38 -17.58 -0.65
N VAL A 74 -17.14 -17.26 0.62
CA VAL A 74 -16.50 -16.01 1.07
C VAL A 74 -15.04 -16.30 1.38
N ILE A 75 -14.12 -15.57 0.75
CA ILE A 75 -12.68 -15.72 0.97
C ILE A 75 -12.22 -14.64 1.95
N VAL A 76 -11.58 -15.05 3.03
CA VAL A 76 -10.96 -14.18 4.03
C VAL A 76 -9.46 -14.38 3.99
N THR A 77 -8.75 -13.30 3.74
CA THR A 77 -7.29 -13.26 3.55
C THR A 77 -6.49 -12.97 4.82
N ASP A 78 -7.14 -12.41 5.84
CA ASP A 78 -6.49 -12.05 7.09
C ASP A 78 -6.66 -13.19 8.10
N ASP A 79 -5.54 -13.76 8.54
CA ASP A 79 -5.53 -14.90 9.46
C ASP A 79 -6.21 -14.59 10.79
N VAL A 80 -6.04 -13.37 11.32
CA VAL A 80 -6.63 -12.98 12.61
C VAL A 80 -8.14 -12.87 12.48
N ILE A 81 -8.61 -12.27 11.39
CA ILE A 81 -10.05 -12.19 11.12
C ILE A 81 -10.63 -13.58 10.90
N ALA A 82 -9.93 -14.42 10.15
CA ALA A 82 -10.41 -15.74 9.82
C ALA A 82 -10.47 -16.65 11.06
N GLU A 83 -9.46 -16.61 11.94
CA GLU A 83 -9.48 -17.30 13.24
C GLU A 83 -10.62 -16.78 14.14
N ALA A 84 -10.79 -15.45 14.21
CA ALA A 84 -11.87 -14.85 14.98
C ALA A 84 -13.25 -15.31 14.47
N LEU A 85 -13.44 -15.41 13.15
CA LEU A 85 -14.67 -15.92 12.54
C LEU A 85 -14.86 -17.43 12.78
N GLN A 86 -13.79 -18.22 12.81
CA GLN A 86 -13.86 -19.65 13.15
C GLN A 86 -14.27 -19.89 14.61
N SER A 87 -13.89 -18.99 15.53
CA SER A 87 -14.28 -19.08 16.95
C SER A 87 -15.78 -18.88 17.19
N LEU A 88 -16.50 -18.30 16.22
CA LEU A 88 -17.92 -18.01 16.35
C LEU A 88 -18.78 -19.24 16.03
N PRO A 89 -19.96 -19.37 16.69
CA PRO A 89 -20.99 -20.30 16.26
C PRO A 89 -21.44 -20.00 14.82
N GLU A 90 -21.70 -21.05 14.06
CA GLU A 90 -22.07 -20.99 12.63
C GLU A 90 -23.13 -19.93 12.32
N ARG A 91 -24.25 -19.93 13.06
CA ARG A 91 -25.32 -18.94 12.87
C ARG A 91 -24.87 -17.49 13.00
N LYS A 92 -24.02 -17.20 13.99
CA LYS A 92 -23.51 -15.84 14.23
C LYS A 92 -22.51 -15.44 13.16
N ARG A 93 -21.66 -16.38 12.76
CA ARG A 93 -20.70 -16.22 11.67
C ARG A 93 -21.42 -15.89 10.36
N ASP A 94 -22.47 -16.64 10.02
CA ASP A 94 -23.24 -16.44 8.80
C ASP A 94 -23.90 -15.05 8.77
N ILE A 95 -24.46 -14.58 9.89
CA ILE A 95 -25.03 -13.22 9.97
C ILE A 95 -23.97 -12.15 9.65
N ILE A 96 -22.75 -12.29 10.17
CA ILE A 96 -21.66 -11.35 9.90
C ILE A 96 -21.21 -11.44 8.44
N LEU A 97 -21.01 -12.65 7.93
CA LEU A 97 -20.59 -12.89 6.56
C LEU A 97 -21.62 -12.33 5.56
N LEU A 98 -22.91 -12.61 5.78
CA LEU A 98 -23.99 -12.08 4.95
C LEU A 98 -24.08 -10.56 5.00
N SER A 99 -23.91 -9.95 6.19
CA SER A 99 -24.07 -8.50 6.36
C SER A 99 -22.89 -7.70 5.79
N TYR A 100 -21.66 -8.17 5.94
CA TYR A 100 -20.45 -7.39 5.59
C TYR A 100 -19.82 -7.82 4.27
N PHE A 101 -19.87 -9.11 3.92
CA PHE A 101 -19.27 -9.60 2.67
C PHE A 101 -20.28 -9.73 1.55
N LEU A 102 -21.57 -9.88 1.84
CA LEU A 102 -22.63 -9.94 0.84
C LEU A 102 -23.56 -8.73 0.87
N GLU A 103 -23.26 -7.74 1.72
CA GLU A 103 -23.99 -6.47 1.86
C GLU A 103 -25.51 -6.62 2.06
N LEU A 104 -25.96 -7.77 2.58
CA LEU A 104 -27.39 -8.01 2.80
C LEU A 104 -27.90 -7.21 3.99
N SER A 105 -29.12 -6.69 3.86
CA SER A 105 -29.80 -5.99 4.95
C SER A 105 -30.27 -6.96 6.04
N ASP A 106 -30.49 -6.46 7.26
CA ASP A 106 -31.00 -7.27 8.38
C ASP A 106 -32.32 -7.99 8.07
N ARG A 107 -33.12 -7.41 7.17
CA ARG A 107 -34.39 -7.99 6.74
C ARG A 107 -34.15 -9.17 5.81
N GLU A 108 -33.33 -9.00 4.77
CA GLU A 108 -32.98 -10.06 3.83
C GLU A 108 -32.26 -11.22 4.52
N ILE A 109 -31.36 -10.93 5.46
CA ILE A 109 -30.71 -11.93 6.29
C ILE A 109 -31.73 -12.70 7.13
N GLY A 110 -32.69 -11.99 7.73
CA GLY A 110 -33.79 -12.60 8.48
C GLY A 110 -34.62 -13.54 7.61
N ASP A 111 -34.97 -13.12 6.40
CA ASP A 111 -35.74 -13.92 5.45
C ASP A 111 -34.95 -15.16 5.00
N LYS A 112 -33.63 -15.05 4.79
CA LYS A 112 -32.77 -16.18 4.40
C LYS A 112 -32.50 -17.18 5.52
N LEU A 113 -32.35 -16.71 6.75
CA LEU A 113 -32.04 -17.54 7.92
C LEU A 113 -33.30 -17.95 8.71
N ASN A 114 -34.50 -17.58 8.25
CA ASN A 114 -35.78 -17.77 8.95
C ASN A 114 -35.76 -17.17 10.37
N MET A 115 -35.34 -15.91 10.48
CA MET A 115 -35.20 -15.17 11.73
C MET A 115 -35.88 -13.81 11.66
N LEU A 116 -36.33 -13.30 12.82
CA LEU A 116 -36.83 -11.93 12.93
C LEU A 116 -35.69 -10.94 12.69
N ARG A 117 -35.99 -9.86 11.95
CA ARG A 117 -35.06 -8.74 11.69
C ARG A 117 -34.43 -8.19 12.99
N SER A 118 -35.19 -8.13 14.08
CA SER A 118 -34.70 -7.68 15.39
C SER A 118 -33.67 -8.65 16.00
N THR A 119 -33.87 -9.96 15.84
CA THR A 119 -32.92 -10.99 16.30
C THR A 119 -31.63 -10.91 15.51
N VAL A 120 -31.70 -10.72 14.19
CA VAL A 120 -30.51 -10.52 13.33
C VAL A 120 -29.73 -9.29 13.79
N GLN A 121 -30.41 -8.15 13.97
CA GLN A 121 -29.76 -6.92 14.44
C GLN A 121 -29.05 -7.12 15.80
N TYR A 122 -29.73 -7.76 16.75
CA TYR A 122 -29.15 -8.07 18.06
C TYR A 122 -27.93 -8.99 17.95
N GLN A 123 -28.05 -10.09 17.21
CA GLN A 123 -26.96 -11.05 17.04
C GLN A 123 -25.79 -10.43 16.29
N ARG A 124 -26.01 -9.61 15.26
CA ARG A 124 -24.95 -8.89 14.56
C ARG A 124 -24.20 -7.97 15.52
N THR A 125 -24.92 -7.14 16.28
CA THR A 125 -24.32 -6.19 17.21
C THR A 125 -23.54 -6.90 18.33
N SER A 126 -24.11 -7.94 18.92
CA SER A 126 -23.47 -8.76 19.95
C SER A 126 -22.21 -9.46 19.42
N THR A 127 -22.29 -10.03 18.21
CA THR A 127 -21.17 -10.75 17.59
C THR A 127 -20.03 -9.82 17.23
N LEU A 128 -20.32 -8.61 16.72
CA LEU A 128 -19.29 -7.58 16.49
C LEU A 128 -18.59 -7.16 17.79
N GLN A 129 -19.35 -7.05 18.89
CA GLN A 129 -18.74 -6.76 20.19
C GLN A 129 -17.84 -7.91 20.67
N GLN A 130 -18.24 -9.17 20.42
CA GLN A 130 -17.42 -10.35 20.70
C GLN A 130 -16.12 -10.34 19.88
N LEU A 131 -16.21 -10.13 18.56
CA LEU A 131 -15.05 -10.03 17.67
C LEU A 131 -14.11 -8.89 18.07
N LYS A 132 -14.66 -7.72 18.41
CA LYS A 132 -13.86 -6.58 18.89
C LYS A 132 -13.09 -6.91 20.17
N ASN A 133 -13.69 -7.66 21.09
CA ASN A 133 -13.04 -8.08 22.31
C ASN A 133 -11.95 -9.14 22.05
N PHE A 134 -12.23 -10.10 21.17
CA PHE A 134 -11.27 -11.12 20.72
C PHE A 134 -10.01 -10.46 20.15
N MET A 135 -10.18 -9.61 19.13
CA MET A 135 -9.06 -8.93 18.49
C MET A 135 -8.28 -8.01 19.45
N LYS A 136 -8.95 -7.34 20.39
CA LYS A 136 -8.26 -6.54 21.42
C LYS A 136 -7.45 -7.40 22.40
N GLY A 137 -7.92 -8.59 22.74
CA GLY A 137 -7.20 -9.54 23.59
C GLY A 137 -5.92 -10.05 22.91
N ASP A 138 -5.98 -10.36 21.63
CA ASP A 138 -4.83 -10.88 20.86
C ASP A 138 -3.79 -9.81 20.55
N ILE A 139 -4.19 -8.54 20.43
CA ILE A 139 -3.25 -7.42 20.30
C ILE A 139 -2.39 -7.30 21.57
N GLN A 140 -2.94 -7.59 22.76
CA GLN A 140 -2.17 -7.53 24.02
C GLN A 140 -1.15 -8.68 24.12
N SER A 141 -1.48 -9.89 23.67
CA SER A 141 -0.55 -11.02 23.65
C SER A 141 0.58 -10.86 22.61
N LYS A 142 0.28 -10.28 21.44
CA LYS A 142 1.29 -9.97 20.42
C LYS A 142 2.22 -8.82 20.84
N THR A 143 1.72 -7.80 21.56
CA THR A 143 2.57 -6.72 22.10
C THR A 143 3.60 -7.28 23.09
N GLN A 144 3.25 -8.32 23.86
CA GLN A 144 4.19 -9.01 24.74
C GLN A 144 5.17 -9.94 23.99
N GLY A 145 4.80 -10.48 22.82
CA GLY A 145 5.68 -11.28 21.96
C GLY A 145 6.74 -10.46 21.25
N TYR A 146 6.38 -9.27 20.73
CA TYR A 146 7.32 -8.38 20.04
C TYR A 146 8.36 -7.72 20.95
N ILE A 147 8.10 -7.61 22.26
CA ILE A 147 9.10 -7.13 23.23
C ILE A 147 10.17 -8.20 23.50
N ASN A 148 9.86 -9.50 23.31
CA ASN A 148 10.76 -10.60 23.64
C ASN A 148 11.57 -11.15 22.43
N GLU A 149 11.35 -10.63 21.21
CA GLU A 149 12.14 -10.99 20.02
C GLU A 149 13.13 -9.90 19.56
N GLN A 150 13.11 -8.70 20.16
CA GLN A 150 14.09 -7.64 19.88
C GLN A 150 15.43 -7.77 20.64
N ALA A 151 15.68 -8.93 21.26
CA ALA A 151 16.98 -9.26 21.86
C ALA A 151 17.82 -10.22 20.98
N ARG A 152 17.68 -10.18 19.65
CA ARG A 152 18.67 -10.76 18.74
C ARG A 152 19.54 -9.64 18.16
N PRO A 153 20.69 -9.31 18.78
CA PRO A 153 21.61 -8.34 18.20
C PRO A 153 22.12 -8.90 16.87
N CYS A 154 21.79 -8.22 15.77
CA CYS A 154 22.46 -8.41 14.50
C CYS A 154 23.86 -7.79 14.62
N VAL A 155 24.76 -8.52 15.27
CA VAL A 155 26.20 -8.34 15.13
C VAL A 155 26.57 -8.81 13.73
N PHE A 156 26.62 -7.88 12.77
CA PHE A 156 27.53 -7.85 11.61
C PHE A 156 26.97 -6.87 10.56
N PHE A 157 27.51 -5.66 10.49
CA PHE A 157 27.98 -5.01 9.24
C PHE A 157 28.44 -3.58 9.55
N VAL A 158 29.64 -3.45 10.12
CA VAL A 158 30.46 -2.24 9.98
C VAL A 158 31.88 -2.67 9.66
N SER A 159 32.12 -3.02 8.39
CA SER A 159 33.45 -2.98 7.79
C SER A 159 33.35 -3.14 6.28
N MET A 160 33.37 -2.03 5.52
CA MET A 160 34.30 -1.85 4.39
C MET A 160 34.11 -0.45 3.75
N LEU A 161 34.62 0.59 4.40
CA LEU A 161 34.98 1.82 3.72
C LEU A 161 36.44 1.69 3.26
N ARG A 162 36.69 1.35 1.98
CA ARG A 162 37.76 1.97 1.14
C ARG A 162 37.88 1.44 -0.30
N SER A 163 37.98 2.41 -1.22
CA SER A 163 38.85 2.47 -2.41
C SER A 163 38.49 1.79 -3.74
N ARG A 164 38.03 2.65 -4.67
CA ARG A 164 38.60 3.01 -6.00
C ARG A 164 38.77 1.94 -7.11
N HIS A 165 38.05 2.20 -8.22
CA HIS A 165 38.38 2.07 -9.66
C HIS A 165 39.22 0.88 -10.20
N SER A 166 38.70 0.17 -11.22
CA SER A 166 39.12 0.24 -12.64
C SER A 166 38.99 -1.09 -13.43
N LYS A 167 38.48 -1.01 -14.68
CA LYS A 167 38.48 -1.98 -15.83
C LYS A 167 37.46 -3.13 -15.78
N ARG A 168 36.42 -3.15 -16.64
CA ARG A 168 36.27 -3.51 -18.09
C ARG A 168 36.19 -5.04 -18.37
N HIS A 169 35.04 -5.44 -18.94
CA HIS A 169 34.66 -6.48 -19.95
C HIS A 169 35.60 -7.70 -20.18
N GLU A 170 35.17 -8.94 -20.46
CA GLU A 170 34.19 -9.45 -21.45
C GLU A 170 33.58 -10.85 -21.09
N HIS A 171 32.69 -11.29 -21.98
CA HIS A 171 31.78 -12.45 -22.08
C HIS A 171 32.33 -13.87 -21.84
N THR A 172 31.42 -14.79 -21.45
CA THR A 172 30.88 -15.96 -22.21
C THR A 172 30.02 -16.77 -21.22
N GLY A 173 28.74 -17.05 -21.46
CA GLY A 173 28.24 -18.07 -22.38
C GLY A 173 27.71 -19.27 -21.55
N GLU A 174 26.59 -19.86 -21.99
CA GLU A 174 26.03 -21.19 -21.61
C GLU A 174 24.78 -21.26 -20.69
N ASN A 175 23.64 -21.43 -21.38
CA ASN A 175 22.71 -22.57 -21.32
C ASN A 175 21.69 -22.76 -20.15
N GLU A 176 20.41 -22.60 -20.53
CA GLU A 176 19.15 -23.14 -19.96
C GLU A 176 19.17 -24.70 -19.78
N PRO A 177 18.23 -25.40 -19.05
CA PRO A 177 16.77 -25.23 -19.22
C PRO A 177 15.78 -25.58 -18.06
N THR A 178 14.55 -25.06 -18.21
CA THR A 178 13.18 -25.55 -17.88
C THR A 178 12.86 -26.52 -16.71
N LYS A 179 11.73 -26.24 -16.03
CA LYS A 179 10.56 -27.12 -15.68
C LYS A 179 9.76 -26.45 -14.54
N ARG A 180 8.42 -26.39 -14.43
CA ARG A 180 7.29 -27.15 -14.99
C ARG A 180 6.02 -26.29 -14.84
N LYS A 181 5.20 -26.26 -15.89
CA LYS A 181 3.79 -25.83 -15.85
C LYS A 181 2.99 -26.81 -14.98
N LYS A 182 2.18 -26.32 -14.05
CA LYS A 182 0.99 -27.03 -13.59
C LYS A 182 -0.24 -26.22 -13.98
N LYS A 183 -0.96 -26.74 -14.98
CA LYS A 183 -2.32 -26.34 -15.32
C LYS A 183 -3.23 -26.90 -14.23
N GLY A 184 -3.90 -26.03 -13.48
CA GLY A 184 -5.04 -26.37 -12.64
C GLY A 184 -6.27 -25.69 -13.22
N ALA A 185 -7.26 -26.50 -13.60
CA ALA A 185 -8.51 -26.05 -14.20
C ALA A 185 -9.32 -25.22 -13.20
N TYR A 186 -9.67 -23.99 -13.56
CA TYR A 186 -10.68 -23.23 -12.83
C TYR A 186 -12.05 -23.63 -13.37
N THR A 187 -12.75 -24.46 -12.61
CA THR A 187 -14.19 -24.63 -12.72
C THR A 187 -14.83 -23.28 -12.39
N SER A 188 -15.60 -22.73 -13.34
CA SER A 188 -16.43 -21.54 -13.15
C SER A 188 -17.44 -21.79 -12.03
N GLN A 189 -17.06 -21.48 -10.80
CA GLN A 189 -17.97 -21.13 -9.73
C GLN A 189 -17.70 -19.67 -9.41
N THR A 190 -18.76 -18.88 -9.39
CA THR A 190 -18.74 -17.45 -9.11
C THR A 190 -18.10 -17.19 -7.75
N VAL A 191 -16.79 -16.93 -7.75
CA VAL A 191 -16.04 -16.53 -6.56
C VAL A 191 -16.18 -15.03 -6.40
N LEU A 192 -16.87 -14.58 -5.36
CA LEU A 192 -16.92 -13.16 -5.00
C LEU A 192 -15.60 -12.81 -4.31
N ARG A 193 -14.58 -12.48 -5.10
CA ARG A 193 -13.31 -11.92 -4.60
C ARG A 193 -13.55 -10.49 -4.16
N ILE A 194 -13.75 -10.27 -2.87
CA ILE A 194 -13.75 -8.92 -2.30
C ILE A 194 -12.35 -8.65 -1.77
N LEU A 195 -11.55 -7.99 -2.62
CA LEU A 195 -10.31 -7.34 -2.18
C LEU A 195 -10.71 -6.22 -1.24
N THR A 196 -10.32 -6.34 0.03
CA THR A 196 -10.45 -5.29 1.03
C THR A 196 -9.74 -4.03 0.54
N ARG A 197 -10.47 -2.92 0.48
CA ARG A 197 -9.96 -1.56 0.28
C ARG A 197 -9.26 -1.05 1.52
#